data_AF-A0A1H9UFR3-F1
#
_entry.id   AF-A0A1H9UFR3-F1
#
_cell.length_a   1.000
_cell.length_b   1.000
_cell.length_c   1.000
_cell.angle_alpha   90.00
_cell.angle_beta   90.00
_cell.angle_gamma   90.00
#
_symmetry.space_group_name_H-M   'P 1'
#
loop_
_entity.id
_entity.type
_entity.pdbx_description
1 polymer ?
#
loop_
_entity_poly.entity_id
_entity_poly.type
_entity_poly.pdbx_seq_one_letter_code
_entity_poly.pdbx_strand_id
1 'polypeptide(L)'
;MMQRSNVLPPAIPLTVEDAREILSHPLLALCSEYGPTAVARAIGVREDKTVRDARDEKASLSLHSAANLLLLDGAALDGFLARVGRRSVPVDATCSTDALPSMTGAVHKLVTATSPSSPGGSVLTHFELLDSEAELRQAFDAIGALLIRIDRIKSGVAA
;
A
#
# COMPACT_ATOMS: atom_id res chain seq x y z
N MET A 1 14.90 12.57 -25.19
CA MET A 1 14.88 12.05 -23.82
C MET A 1 14.36 13.15 -22.90
N MET A 2 13.10 13.09 -22.49
CA MET A 2 12.55 14.07 -21.54
C MET A 2 13.08 13.72 -20.14
N GLN A 3 13.94 14.58 -19.58
CA GLN A 3 14.27 14.57 -18.16
C GLN A 3 12.97 14.78 -17.38
N ARG A 4 12.45 13.71 -16.76
CA ARG A 4 11.48 13.84 -15.67
C ARG A 4 12.22 14.46 -14.50
N SER A 5 12.18 15.77 -14.43
CA SER A 5 12.59 16.55 -13.27
C SER A 5 11.86 15.98 -12.05
N ASN A 6 12.62 15.44 -11.10
CA ASN A 6 12.12 14.90 -9.83
C ASN A 6 11.73 16.04 -8.86
N VAL A 7 11.26 17.16 -9.40
CA VAL A 7 10.83 18.32 -8.63
C VAL A 7 9.42 18.02 -8.16
N LEU A 8 9.28 17.77 -6.86
CA LEU A 8 8.00 17.82 -6.17
C LEU A 8 7.30 19.12 -6.60
N PRO A 9 6.08 19.06 -7.17
CA PRO A 9 5.36 20.28 -7.50
C PRO A 9 5.26 21.14 -6.23
N PRO A 10 5.39 22.47 -6.36
CA PRO A 10 5.28 23.36 -5.21
C PRO A 10 3.95 23.07 -4.50
N ALA A 11 4.00 22.90 -3.17
CA ALA A 11 2.83 22.59 -2.36
C ALA A 11 1.88 23.79 -2.34
N ILE A 12 0.96 23.83 -3.30
CA ILE A 12 -0.11 24.81 -3.35
C ILE A 12 -1.16 24.38 -2.32
N PRO A 13 -1.60 25.29 -1.42
CA PRO A 13 -2.67 24.98 -0.48
C PRO A 13 -3.91 24.48 -1.23
N LEU A 14 -4.45 23.35 -0.80
CA LEU A 14 -5.65 22.77 -1.39
C LEU A 14 -6.87 23.65 -1.08
N THR A 15 -7.57 24.10 -2.12
CA THR A 15 -8.84 24.81 -1.94
C THR A 15 -9.98 23.83 -1.69
N VAL A 16 -11.14 24.36 -1.31
CA VAL A 16 -12.35 23.53 -1.13
C VAL A 16 -12.84 23.01 -2.49
N GLU A 17 -12.69 23.82 -3.53
CA GLU A 17 -13.03 23.49 -4.92
C GLU A 17 -12.15 22.33 -5.42
N ASP A 18 -10.83 22.42 -5.22
CA ASP A 18 -9.89 21.35 -5.55
C ASP A 18 -10.27 20.03 -4.87
N ALA A 19 -10.61 20.08 -3.58
CA ALA A 19 -10.97 18.90 -2.82
C ALA A 19 -12.25 18.24 -3.35
N ARG A 20 -13.23 19.04 -3.82
CA ARG A 20 -14.48 18.53 -4.41
C ARG A 20 -14.23 17.84 -5.75
N GLU A 21 -13.50 18.51 -6.65
CA GLU A 21 -13.15 17.96 -7.95
C GLU A 21 -12.40 16.63 -7.81
N ILE A 22 -11.40 16.58 -6.93
CA ILE A 22 -10.60 15.36 -6.74
C ILE A 22 -11.45 14.20 -6.18
N LEU A 23 -12.32 14.47 -5.22
CA LEU A 23 -13.17 13.45 -4.61
C LEU A 23 -14.36 13.04 -5.48
N SER A 24 -14.73 13.84 -6.50
CA SER A 24 -15.83 13.50 -7.40
C SER A 24 -15.53 12.24 -8.22
N HIS A 25 -14.27 12.06 -8.64
CA HIS A 25 -13.82 10.91 -9.42
C HIS A 25 -14.03 9.54 -8.73
N PRO A 26 -13.49 9.28 -7.52
CA PRO A 26 -13.73 8.01 -6.84
C PRO A 26 -15.21 7.84 -6.48
N LEU A 27 -15.92 8.92 -6.14
CA LEU A 27 -17.36 8.85 -5.87
C LEU A 27 -18.18 8.46 -7.11
N LEU A 28 -17.82 8.94 -8.30
CA LEU A 28 -18.44 8.54 -9.56
C LEU A 28 -18.27 7.04 -9.79
N ALA A 29 -17.04 6.53 -9.64
CA ALA A 29 -16.74 5.11 -9.79
C ALA A 29 -17.54 4.26 -8.78
N LEU A 30 -17.46 4.60 -7.49
CA LEU A 30 -18.15 3.86 -6.42
C LEU A 30 -19.67 3.93 -6.55
N CYS A 31 -20.24 5.08 -6.95
CA CYS A 31 -21.67 5.19 -7.21
C CYS A 31 -22.11 4.38 -8.42
N SER A 32 -21.25 4.21 -9.43
CA SER A 32 -21.56 3.39 -10.60
C SER A 32 -21.56 1.89 -10.27
N GLU A 33 -20.72 1.47 -9.33
CA GLU A 33 -20.55 0.07 -8.93
C GLU A 33 -21.55 -0.36 -7.86
N TYR A 34 -21.67 0.40 -6.77
CA TYR A 34 -22.47 0.04 -5.60
C TYR A 34 -23.82 0.77 -5.52
N GLY A 35 -23.98 1.85 -6.28
CA GLY A 35 -25.11 2.76 -6.16
C GLY A 35 -24.98 3.76 -5.01
N PRO A 36 -25.57 4.97 -5.14
CA PRO A 36 -25.37 6.07 -4.19
C PRO A 36 -25.89 5.75 -2.77
N THR A 37 -26.95 4.96 -2.65
CA THR A 37 -27.52 4.59 -1.35
C THR A 37 -26.62 3.63 -0.57
N ALA A 38 -25.96 2.68 -1.25
CA ALA A 38 -25.03 1.76 -0.62
C ALA A 38 -23.76 2.48 -0.17
N VAL A 39 -23.22 3.35 -1.04
CA VAL A 39 -22.08 4.22 -0.71
C VAL A 39 -22.38 5.09 0.51
N ALA A 40 -23.55 5.77 0.54
CA ALA A 40 -23.94 6.61 1.68
C ALA A 40 -23.93 5.85 3.01
N ARG A 41 -24.48 4.63 3.01
CA ARG A 41 -24.48 3.75 4.19
C ARG A 41 -23.07 3.36 4.61
N ALA A 42 -22.23 2.96 3.65
CA ALA A 42 -20.86 2.54 3.92
C ALA A 42 -20.01 3.67 4.50
N ILE A 43 -20.18 4.90 4.01
CA ILE A 43 -19.42 6.06 4.50
C ILE A 43 -20.01 6.70 5.76
N GLY A 44 -21.14 6.20 6.26
CA GLY A 44 -21.77 6.68 7.50
C GLY A 44 -22.60 7.95 7.34
N VAL A 45 -23.07 8.24 6.13
CA VAL A 45 -23.89 9.41 5.83
C VAL A 45 -25.38 9.02 5.79
N ARG A 46 -26.24 9.85 6.40
CA ARG A 46 -27.67 9.55 6.56
C ARG A 46 -28.45 9.59 5.24
N GLU A 47 -28.07 10.46 4.32
CA GLU A 47 -28.81 10.73 3.08
C GLU A 47 -27.95 10.42 1.85
N ASP A 48 -28.54 9.71 0.88
CA ASP A 48 -27.92 9.46 -0.43
C ASP A 48 -27.69 10.77 -1.21
N LYS A 49 -28.51 11.78 -0.95
CA LYS A 49 -28.37 13.12 -1.51
C LYS A 49 -27.00 13.72 -1.25
N THR A 50 -26.44 13.55 -0.05
CA THR A 50 -25.10 14.08 0.27
C THR A 50 -24.01 13.46 -0.60
N VAL A 51 -24.11 12.16 -0.89
CA VAL A 51 -23.17 11.48 -1.81
C VAL A 51 -23.33 12.00 -3.22
N ARG A 52 -24.57 12.21 -3.69
CA ARG A 52 -24.85 12.76 -5.02
C ARG A 52 -24.38 14.20 -5.16
N ASP A 53 -24.60 15.03 -4.15
CA ASP A 53 -24.15 16.42 -4.14
C ASP A 53 -22.61 16.50 -4.08
N ALA A 54 -21.94 15.59 -3.37
CA ALA A 54 -20.48 15.51 -3.37
C ALA A 54 -19.92 15.03 -4.71
N ARG A 55 -20.56 14.01 -5.31
CA ARG A 55 -20.22 13.49 -6.64
C ARG A 55 -20.40 14.54 -7.73
N ASP A 56 -21.44 15.37 -7.63
CA ASP A 56 -21.73 16.46 -8.57
C ASP A 56 -20.99 17.77 -8.20
N GLU A 57 -20.01 17.72 -7.29
CA GLU A 57 -19.17 18.85 -6.86
C GLU A 57 -19.92 20.02 -6.21
N LYS A 58 -21.18 19.81 -5.80
CA LYS A 58 -22.04 20.80 -5.13
C LYS A 58 -21.72 20.94 -3.64
N ALA A 59 -21.23 19.87 -3.02
CA ALA A 59 -20.91 19.82 -1.60
C ALA A 59 -19.58 19.10 -1.33
N SER A 60 -18.96 19.38 -0.19
CA SER A 60 -17.78 18.64 0.27
C SER A 60 -18.20 17.55 1.25
N LEU A 61 -17.52 16.41 1.21
CA LEU A 61 -17.64 15.40 2.27
C LEU A 61 -16.88 15.84 3.52
N SER A 62 -17.40 15.50 4.69
CA SER A 62 -16.67 15.57 5.95
C SER A 62 -15.47 14.60 5.91
N LEU A 63 -14.40 14.94 6.63
CA LEU A 63 -13.17 14.13 6.65
C LEU A 63 -13.43 12.66 7.03
N HIS A 64 -14.29 12.40 8.02
CA HIS A 64 -14.64 11.03 8.42
C HIS A 64 -15.33 10.26 7.28
N SER A 65 -16.26 10.88 6.57
CA SER A 65 -16.97 10.24 5.46
C SER A 65 -16.04 9.98 4.28
N ALA A 66 -15.14 10.93 3.98
CA ALA A 66 -14.10 10.75 2.97
C ALA A 66 -13.13 9.62 3.35
N ALA A 67 -12.72 9.53 4.62
CA ALA A 67 -11.86 8.45 5.11
C ALA A 67 -12.54 7.08 5.00
N ASN A 68 -13.85 7.01 5.25
CA ASN A 68 -14.60 5.76 5.12
C ASN A 68 -14.71 5.26 3.67
N LEU A 69 -14.42 6.09 2.65
CA LEU A 69 -14.32 5.61 1.26
C LEU A 69 -13.22 4.57 1.08
N LEU A 70 -12.18 4.61 1.92
CA LEU A 70 -11.09 3.62 1.93
C LEU A 70 -11.56 2.19 2.25
N LEU A 71 -12.74 2.05 2.86
CA LEU A 71 -13.36 0.74 3.11
C LEU A 71 -13.95 0.11 1.85
N LEU A 72 -14.28 0.93 0.84
CA LEU A 72 -14.79 0.48 -0.45
C LEU A 72 -13.69 0.41 -1.51
N ASP A 73 -12.81 1.41 -1.52
CA ASP A 73 -11.67 1.48 -2.43
C ASP A 73 -10.45 2.03 -1.69
N GLY A 74 -9.44 1.18 -1.52
CA GLY A 74 -8.19 1.52 -0.82
C GLY A 74 -7.38 2.65 -1.47
N ALA A 75 -7.69 3.01 -2.73
CA ALA A 75 -7.08 4.12 -3.45
C ALA A 75 -7.98 5.37 -3.52
N ALA A 76 -9.16 5.38 -2.85
CA ALA A 76 -10.14 6.47 -2.96
C ALA A 76 -9.58 7.86 -2.59
N LEU A 77 -8.53 7.92 -1.76
CA LEU A 77 -7.89 9.19 -1.37
C LEU A 77 -6.56 9.46 -2.09
N ASP A 78 -6.12 8.59 -3.01
CA ASP A 78 -4.82 8.73 -3.67
C ASP A 78 -4.75 10.01 -4.51
N GLY A 79 -5.84 10.42 -5.15
CA GLY A 79 -5.90 11.70 -5.88
C GLY A 79 -5.65 12.90 -4.97
N PHE A 80 -6.18 12.85 -3.74
CA PHE A 80 -5.99 13.91 -2.74
C PHE A 80 -4.56 13.90 -2.19
N LEU A 81 -4.03 12.72 -1.87
CA LEU A 81 -2.71 12.54 -1.28
C LEU A 81 -1.57 12.81 -2.30
N ALA A 82 -1.80 12.54 -3.59
CA ALA A 82 -0.80 12.74 -4.64
C ALA A 82 -0.35 14.21 -4.76
N ARG A 83 -1.22 15.18 -4.44
CA ARG A 83 -0.90 16.62 -4.42
C ARG A 83 0.27 16.96 -3.49
N VAL A 84 0.45 16.19 -2.42
CA VAL A 84 1.55 16.34 -1.44
C VAL A 84 2.61 15.23 -1.56
N GLY A 85 2.62 14.51 -2.68
CA GLY A 85 3.55 13.40 -2.92
C GLY A 85 3.35 12.21 -1.98
N ARG A 86 2.12 12.00 -1.49
CA ARG A 86 1.74 10.88 -0.64
C ARG A 86 0.75 9.96 -1.36
N ARG A 87 0.54 8.77 -0.82
CA ARG A 87 -0.51 7.83 -1.25
C ARG A 87 -1.03 7.07 -0.04
N SER A 88 -2.26 6.58 -0.09
CA SER A 88 -2.80 5.67 0.92
C SER A 88 -2.11 4.30 0.77
N VAL A 89 -1.71 3.73 1.89
CA VAL A 89 -1.14 2.38 1.95
C VAL A 89 -1.70 1.72 3.22
N PRO A 90 -2.16 0.45 3.15
CA PRO A 90 -2.55 -0.29 4.34
C PRO A 90 -1.42 -0.31 5.38
N VAL A 91 -1.76 -0.25 6.67
CA VAL A 91 -0.77 -0.26 7.77
C VAL A 91 0.09 -1.52 7.73
N ASP A 92 -0.52 -2.65 7.38
CA ASP A 92 0.16 -3.95 7.29
C ASP A 92 0.76 -4.21 5.90
N ALA A 93 0.83 -3.20 5.03
CA ALA A 93 1.49 -3.36 3.75
C ALA A 93 2.99 -3.52 3.96
N THR A 94 3.46 -4.75 3.88
CA THR A 94 4.87 -5.03 3.68
C THR A 94 5.25 -4.47 2.31
N CYS A 95 6.05 -3.40 2.28
CA CYS A 95 6.69 -2.97 1.05
C CYS A 95 7.35 -4.19 0.42
N SER A 96 6.88 -4.63 -0.74
CA SER A 96 7.62 -5.53 -1.61
C SER A 96 8.81 -4.74 -2.16
N THR A 97 9.73 -4.35 -1.27
CA THR A 97 11.12 -4.17 -1.68
C THR A 97 11.47 -5.53 -2.27
N ASP A 98 11.80 -5.52 -3.57
CA ASP A 98 12.14 -6.71 -4.35
C ASP A 98 12.89 -7.69 -3.45
N ALA A 99 12.31 -8.87 -3.17
CA ALA A 99 12.84 -9.78 -2.16
C ALA A 99 14.15 -10.44 -2.61
N LEU A 100 14.42 -10.37 -3.92
CA LEU A 100 15.53 -11.04 -4.57
C LEU A 100 16.90 -10.66 -3.98
N PRO A 101 17.25 -9.38 -3.73
CA PRO A 101 18.53 -9.02 -3.13
C PRO A 101 18.67 -9.55 -1.70
N SER A 102 17.63 -9.44 -0.86
CA SER A 102 17.69 -9.94 0.52
C SER A 102 17.76 -11.46 0.59
N MET A 103 17.00 -12.18 -0.25
CA MET A 103 17.08 -13.64 -0.36
C MET A 103 18.45 -14.08 -0.89
N THR A 104 18.97 -13.41 -1.91
CA THR A 104 20.30 -13.72 -2.47
C THR A 104 21.40 -13.46 -1.43
N GLY A 105 21.30 -12.36 -0.67
CA GLY A 105 22.21 -12.04 0.42
C GLY A 105 22.19 -13.08 1.54
N ALA A 106 21.00 -13.52 1.97
CA ALA A 106 20.85 -14.55 2.98
C ALA A 106 21.43 -15.91 2.54
N VAL A 107 21.15 -16.34 1.32
CA VAL A 107 21.71 -17.57 0.74
C VAL A 107 23.24 -17.47 0.64
N HIS A 108 23.76 -16.34 0.16
CA HIS A 108 25.19 -16.12 0.06
C HIS A 108 25.88 -16.22 1.43
N LYS A 109 25.35 -15.53 2.46
CA LYS A 109 25.90 -15.56 3.82
C LYS A 109 25.91 -16.97 4.42
N LEU A 110 24.83 -17.75 4.23
CA LEU A 110 24.77 -19.13 4.69
C LEU A 110 25.79 -20.03 3.97
N VAL A 111 25.94 -19.88 2.65
CA VAL A 111 26.94 -20.64 1.88
C VAL A 111 28.36 -20.27 2.30
N THR A 112 28.64 -18.99 2.57
CA THR A 112 29.96 -18.56 3.05
C THR A 112 30.25 -19.05 4.47
N ALA A 113 29.26 -19.03 5.37
CA ALA A 113 29.42 -19.49 6.75
C ALA A 113 29.63 -21.01 6.86
N THR A 114 29.04 -21.78 5.92
CA THR A 114 29.19 -23.24 5.86
C THR A 114 30.35 -23.72 4.99
N SER A 115 31.13 -22.78 4.42
CA SER A 115 32.31 -23.12 3.64
C SER A 115 33.37 -23.79 4.52
N PRO A 116 34.06 -24.85 4.05
CA PRO A 116 35.17 -25.45 4.80
C PRO A 116 36.29 -24.48 5.17
N SER A 117 36.36 -23.34 4.47
CA SER A 117 37.30 -22.24 4.70
C SER A 117 36.77 -21.12 5.61
N SER A 118 35.56 -21.25 6.15
CA SER A 118 35.01 -20.28 7.09
C SER A 118 35.67 -20.40 8.47
N PRO A 119 35.57 -19.37 9.34
CA PRO A 119 36.06 -19.43 10.71
C PRO A 119 35.51 -20.62 11.53
N GLY A 120 34.29 -21.08 11.24
CA GLY A 120 33.67 -22.27 11.85
C GLY A 120 33.91 -23.60 11.11
N GLY A 121 34.54 -23.56 9.94
CA GLY A 121 34.56 -24.67 9.01
C GLY A 121 33.16 -25.01 8.50
N SER A 122 32.81 -26.30 8.46
CA SER A 122 31.48 -26.74 8.00
C SER A 122 30.34 -26.52 9.01
N VAL A 123 30.64 -26.01 10.22
CA VAL A 123 29.67 -25.79 11.30
C VAL A 123 29.41 -24.29 11.46
N LEU A 124 28.14 -23.89 11.38
CA LEU A 124 27.72 -22.50 11.63
C LEU A 124 28.03 -22.09 13.08
N THR A 125 28.85 -21.07 13.23
CA THR A 125 29.15 -20.48 14.54
C THR A 125 28.03 -19.52 14.98
N HIS A 126 27.98 -19.25 16.29
CA HIS A 126 27.05 -18.27 16.85
C HIS A 126 27.23 -16.87 16.25
N PHE A 127 28.46 -16.46 15.94
CA PHE A 127 28.74 -15.15 15.36
C PHE A 127 28.26 -15.05 13.91
N GLU A 128 28.46 -16.08 13.09
CA GLU A 128 27.98 -16.10 11.70
C GLU A 128 26.45 -16.10 11.61
N LEU A 129 25.79 -16.77 12.55
CA LEU A 129 24.32 -16.75 12.68
C LEU A 129 23.79 -15.37 13.04
N LEU A 130 24.38 -14.71 14.04
CA LEU A 130 23.96 -13.38 14.47
C LEU A 130 24.24 -12.31 13.41
N ASP A 131 25.37 -12.40 12.70
CA ASP A 131 25.68 -11.48 11.58
C ASP A 131 24.70 -11.61 10.41
N SER A 132 24.13 -12.80 10.21
CA SER A 132 23.19 -13.08 9.13
C SER A 132 21.72 -12.80 9.50
N GLU A 133 21.43 -12.41 10.75
CA GLU A 133 20.05 -12.32 11.26
C GLU A 133 19.17 -11.37 10.44
N ALA A 134 19.69 -10.19 10.09
CA ALA A 134 18.91 -9.17 9.38
C ALA A 134 18.47 -9.65 8.00
N GLU A 135 19.38 -10.24 7.22
CA GLU A 135 19.06 -10.77 5.89
C GLU A 135 18.18 -12.01 5.97
N LEU A 136 18.39 -12.90 6.95
CA LEU A 136 17.55 -14.08 7.16
C LEU A 136 16.11 -13.72 7.52
N ARG A 137 15.91 -12.71 8.37
CA ARG A 137 14.56 -12.21 8.71
C ARG A 137 13.88 -11.58 7.50
N GLN A 138 14.58 -10.75 6.73
CA GLN A 138 14.03 -10.16 5.51
C GLN A 138 13.66 -11.23 4.47
N ALA A 139 14.50 -12.25 4.30
CA ALA A 139 14.21 -13.38 3.41
C ALA A 139 13.00 -14.19 3.92
N PHE A 140 12.89 -14.42 5.23
CA PHE A 140 11.75 -15.10 5.84
C PHE A 140 10.44 -14.34 5.62
N ASP A 141 10.43 -13.03 5.87
CA ASP A 141 9.25 -12.19 5.69
C ASP A 141 8.79 -12.17 4.22
N ALA A 142 9.75 -12.08 3.28
CA ALA A 142 9.46 -12.16 1.86
C ALA A 142 8.86 -13.50 1.43
N ILE A 143 9.44 -14.62 1.89
CA ILE A 143 8.91 -15.96 1.62
C ILE A 143 7.53 -16.12 2.27
N GLY A 144 7.35 -15.63 3.50
CA GLY A 144 6.08 -15.63 4.22
C GLY A 144 4.98 -14.90 3.44
N ALA A 145 5.28 -13.73 2.89
CA ALA A 145 4.34 -12.98 2.05
C ALA A 145 3.92 -13.77 0.78
N LEU A 146 4.85 -14.47 0.15
CA LEU A 146 4.55 -15.33 -1.01
C LEU A 146 3.67 -16.53 -0.63
N LEU A 147 3.96 -17.18 0.51
CA LEU A 147 3.15 -18.30 1.02
C LEU A 147 1.73 -17.85 1.35
N ILE A 148 1.55 -16.71 2.01
CA ILE A 148 0.23 -16.12 2.28
C ILE A 148 -0.54 -15.88 0.97
N ARG A 149 0.14 -15.39 -0.07
CA ARG A 149 -0.47 -15.19 -1.38
C ARG A 149 -0.91 -16.50 -2.02
N ILE A 150 -0.09 -17.55 -1.92
CA ILE A 150 -0.45 -18.91 -2.37
C ILE A 150 -1.69 -19.40 -1.62
N ASP A 151 -1.77 -19.20 -0.32
CA ASP A 151 -2.92 -19.66 0.48
C ASP A 151 -4.19 -18.89 0.15
N ARG A 152 -4.10 -17.58 -0.13
CA ARG A 152 -5.24 -16.79 -0.65
C ARG A 152 -5.75 -17.35 -1.98
N ILE A 153 -4.85 -17.64 -2.93
CA ILE A 153 -5.21 -18.29 -4.20
C ILE A 153 -5.93 -19.63 -3.96
N LYS A 154 -5.41 -20.47 -3.07
CA LYS A 154 -6.03 -21.77 -2.72
C LYS A 154 -7.42 -21.60 -2.10
N SER A 155 -7.61 -20.57 -1.30
CA SER A 155 -8.90 -20.27 -0.66
C SER A 155 -9.94 -19.62 -1.58
N GLY A 156 -9.58 -19.29 -2.83
CA GLY A 156 -10.48 -18.62 -3.78
C GLY A 156 -10.78 -17.15 -3.45
N VAL A 157 -10.00 -16.55 -2.54
CA VAL A 157 -10.08 -15.11 -2.25
C VAL A 157 -9.19 -14.40 -3.26
N ALA A 158 -9.78 -13.52 -4.09
CA ALA A 158 -9.07 -12.81 -5.15
C ALA A 158 -7.81 -12.12 -4.60
N ALA A 159 -6.70 -12.32 -5.33
CA ALA A 159 -5.34 -11.96 -4.94
C ALA A 159 -5.12 -10.44 -4.83
#